data_AF-G5B9Y6-F1
#
_entry.id   AF-G5B9Y6-F1
#
_cell.length_a   1.000
_cell.length_b   1.000
_cell.length_c   1.000
_cell.angle_alpha   90.00
_cell.angle_beta   90.00
_cell.angle_gamma   90.00
#
_symmetry.space_group_name_H-M   'P 1'
#
loop_
_entity.id
_entity.type
_entity.pdbx_description
1 polymer ?
#
loop_
_entity_poly.entity_id
_entity_poly.type
_entity_poly.pdbx_seq_one_letter_code
_entity_poly.pdbx_strand_id
1 'polypeptide(L)'
;MGSPAEAPFHIQSDPQRAFFAVLAPALLSLCRPSVLIVVYKETAKSSAQFGSYKQAEWWPDSTMIAVSTANGYILFFHNLSDRREELRVYLRTSNLDNAFAHVTKAQAETLLLSVFQDMVIVFRADCSICLYSIERKSDGSNTTAGIHVLQEVSRSPYIPHPSPVVSVTVTSVSTENGITLKMPQQVHYAEPCWTAHHDAEGQWIMLPFHINIYPLAVLFEDTLVLGAVNDTLLYDSLYTRNSAKEQLEVLFPFCVMERTSQIYLHHILCQLLVRNLEEQALLLAQSCVALPYFPHVLELMLHEVLEEEATSREPIPDPLLPTVEKFITDFPLFLQTVVHCARKTEYALWNYLFAAVGNPKDLFEECLMAQDLDTAASFLIILQNMEVPTKTLSMPSGPSGKRWSKDSDSAENMYIDMTLWRHARCLLEDSDLVTAQSSEVDGEALQNIKTGLHAVDRWASTD
;
A
#
# COMPACT_ATOMS: atom_id res chain seq x y z
N MET A 1 -20.72 -18.04 -31.09
CA MET A 1 -21.93 -18.81 -30.75
C MET A 1 -21.52 -19.97 -29.84
N GLY A 2 -21.70 -19.83 -28.53
CA GLY A 2 -21.39 -20.89 -27.58
C GLY A 2 -22.44 -21.99 -27.66
N SER A 3 -22.01 -23.25 -27.66
CA SER A 3 -22.92 -24.39 -27.51
C SER A 3 -23.73 -24.22 -26.21
N PRO A 4 -25.03 -24.57 -26.18
CA PRO A 4 -25.79 -24.56 -24.93
C PRO A 4 -25.06 -25.40 -23.88
N ALA A 5 -24.95 -24.89 -22.66
CA ALA A 5 -24.37 -25.63 -21.54
C ALA A 5 -25.18 -26.92 -21.35
N GLU A 6 -24.53 -28.08 -21.46
CA GLU A 6 -25.20 -29.36 -21.26
C GLU A 6 -25.61 -29.50 -19.78
N ALA A 7 -26.87 -29.83 -19.53
CA ALA A 7 -27.38 -29.96 -18.17
C ALA A 7 -26.72 -31.17 -17.47
N PRO A 8 -26.18 -30.99 -16.26
CA PRO A 8 -25.67 -32.11 -15.48
C PRO A 8 -26.83 -33.02 -15.06
N PHE A 9 -26.60 -34.34 -15.08
CA PHE A 9 -27.63 -35.32 -14.75
C PHE A 9 -27.24 -36.25 -13.59
N HIS A 10 -25.96 -36.26 -13.19
CA HIS A 10 -25.48 -37.09 -12.08
C HIS A 10 -24.42 -36.36 -11.26
N ILE A 11 -24.53 -36.46 -9.93
CA ILE A 11 -23.58 -35.88 -8.98
C ILE A 11 -23.23 -36.96 -7.97
N GLN A 12 -21.94 -37.16 -7.72
CA GLN A 12 -21.45 -38.16 -6.76
C GLN A 12 -20.27 -37.61 -5.97
N SER A 13 -20.33 -37.73 -4.64
CA SER A 13 -19.18 -37.49 -3.78
C SER A 13 -18.21 -38.66 -3.82
N ASP A 14 -16.92 -38.38 -3.69
CA ASP A 14 -15.93 -39.42 -3.42
C ASP A 14 -16.17 -40.08 -2.03
N PRO A 15 -15.59 -41.26 -1.75
CA PRO A 15 -15.75 -41.95 -0.47
C PRO A 15 -15.37 -41.11 0.75
N GLN A 16 -14.39 -40.21 0.61
CA GLN A 16 -13.92 -39.33 1.69
C GLN A 16 -14.74 -38.01 1.79
N ARG A 17 -15.69 -37.78 0.88
CA ARG A 17 -16.52 -36.57 0.79
C ARG A 17 -15.73 -35.27 0.64
N ALA A 18 -14.50 -35.36 0.14
CA ALA A 18 -13.64 -34.22 -0.17
C ALA A 18 -13.93 -33.63 -1.56
N PHE A 19 -14.41 -34.46 -2.49
CA PHE A 19 -14.64 -34.12 -3.89
C PHE A 19 -16.06 -34.49 -4.33
N PHE A 20 -16.57 -33.74 -5.30
CA PHE A 20 -17.79 -34.03 -6.04
C PHE A 20 -17.45 -34.17 -7.52
N ALA A 21 -17.93 -35.25 -8.13
CA ALA A 21 -17.98 -35.40 -9.56
C ALA A 21 -19.38 -35.04 -10.07
N VAL A 22 -19.44 -34.14 -11.05
CA VAL A 22 -20.66 -33.75 -11.76
C VAL A 22 -20.54 -34.22 -13.20
N LEU A 23 -21.49 -35.04 -13.63
CA LEU A 23 -21.51 -35.66 -14.95
C LEU A 23 -22.60 -35.04 -15.82
N ALA A 24 -22.22 -34.65 -17.03
CA ALA A 24 -23.11 -34.28 -18.13
C ALA A 24 -22.80 -35.16 -19.37
N PRO A 25 -23.64 -35.14 -20.42
CA PRO A 25 -23.53 -36.07 -21.55
C PRO A 25 -22.14 -36.14 -22.22
N ALA A 26 -21.41 -35.03 -22.27
CA ALA A 26 -20.03 -34.96 -22.76
C ALA A 26 -19.06 -34.24 -21.80
N LEU A 27 -19.46 -34.05 -20.53
CA LEU A 27 -18.68 -33.32 -19.54
C LEU A 27 -18.51 -34.12 -18.25
N LEU A 28 -17.30 -34.11 -17.70
CA LEU A 28 -17.01 -34.54 -16.34
C LEU A 28 -16.36 -33.38 -15.60
N SER A 29 -17.03 -32.86 -14.57
CA SER A 29 -16.49 -31.80 -13.71
C SER A 29 -16.14 -32.37 -12.34
N LEU A 30 -14.96 -32.05 -11.82
CA LEU A 30 -14.56 -32.38 -10.46
C LEU A 30 -14.47 -31.09 -9.64
N CYS A 31 -15.10 -31.08 -8.47
CA CYS A 31 -15.22 -29.90 -7.60
C CYS A 31 -14.91 -30.26 -6.15
N ARG A 32 -14.40 -29.30 -5.37
CA ARG A 32 -14.58 -29.22 -3.91
C ARG A 32 -15.89 -28.47 -3.62
N PRO A 33 -16.47 -28.55 -2.40
CA PRO A 33 -17.72 -27.88 -2.04
C PRO A 33 -17.84 -26.41 -2.49
N SER A 34 -16.72 -25.69 -2.54
CA SER A 34 -16.69 -24.25 -2.88
C SER A 34 -15.87 -23.91 -4.13
N VAL A 35 -15.26 -24.89 -4.82
CA VAL A 35 -14.30 -24.63 -5.91
C VAL A 35 -14.39 -25.69 -7.00
N LEU A 36 -14.59 -25.29 -8.25
CA LEU A 36 -14.43 -26.14 -9.42
C LEU A 36 -12.94 -26.40 -9.67
N ILE A 37 -12.51 -27.67 -9.63
CA ILE A 37 -11.10 -28.05 -9.83
C ILE A 37 -10.79 -28.20 -11.31
N VAL A 38 -11.58 -29.01 -12.01
CA VAL A 38 -11.34 -29.33 -13.42
C VAL A 38 -12.65 -29.68 -14.13
N VAL A 39 -12.76 -29.30 -15.40
CA VAL A 39 -13.82 -29.73 -16.31
C VAL A 39 -13.18 -30.43 -17.49
N TYR A 40 -13.42 -31.73 -17.61
CA TYR A 40 -13.08 -32.49 -18.79
C TYR A 40 -14.23 -32.44 -19.78
N LYS A 41 -13.97 -31.91 -20.98
CA LYS A 41 -14.92 -31.90 -22.09
C LYS A 41 -14.48 -32.86 -23.17
N GLU A 42 -15.36 -33.81 -23.49
CA GLU A 42 -15.09 -34.81 -24.51
C GLU A 42 -15.03 -34.15 -25.90
N THR A 43 -14.05 -34.56 -26.72
CA THR A 43 -13.95 -34.04 -28.09
C THR A 43 -15.00 -34.66 -28.98
N ALA A 44 -15.41 -33.99 -30.07
CA ALA A 44 -16.42 -34.53 -30.99
C ALA A 44 -16.05 -35.90 -31.58
N LYS A 45 -14.76 -36.16 -31.83
CA LYS A 45 -14.27 -37.46 -32.32
C LYS A 45 -14.42 -38.56 -31.28
N SER A 46 -14.07 -38.25 -30.03
CA SER A 46 -14.11 -39.17 -28.91
C SER A 46 -15.54 -39.44 -28.43
N SER A 47 -16.40 -38.41 -28.45
CA SER A 47 -17.84 -38.55 -28.22
C SER A 47 -18.52 -39.44 -29.27
N ALA A 48 -18.10 -39.38 -30.53
CA ALA A 48 -18.58 -40.30 -31.56
C ALA A 48 -18.12 -41.76 -31.33
N GLN A 49 -16.93 -41.95 -30.75
CA GLN A 49 -16.36 -43.27 -30.47
C GLN A 49 -16.96 -43.90 -29.20
N PHE A 50 -16.93 -43.18 -28.08
CA PHE A 50 -17.32 -43.71 -26.77
C PHE A 50 -18.80 -43.46 -26.44
N GLY A 51 -19.44 -42.48 -27.08
CA GLY A 51 -20.82 -42.10 -26.81
C GLY A 51 -20.96 -41.25 -25.54
N SER A 52 -22.19 -40.84 -25.21
CA SER A 52 -22.45 -39.97 -24.07
C SER A 52 -22.15 -40.67 -22.74
N TYR A 53 -21.69 -39.93 -21.74
CA TYR A 53 -21.52 -40.45 -20.38
C TYR A 53 -22.87 -40.87 -19.77
N LYS A 54 -22.84 -41.90 -18.92
CA LYS A 54 -24.04 -42.51 -18.31
C LYS A 54 -23.97 -42.57 -16.80
N GLN A 55 -22.83 -43.00 -16.25
CA GLN A 55 -22.64 -43.11 -14.81
C GLN A 55 -21.16 -42.92 -14.49
N ALA A 56 -20.87 -42.33 -13.35
CA ALA A 56 -19.54 -42.27 -12.79
C ALA A 56 -19.51 -43.05 -11.47
N GLU A 57 -18.35 -43.59 -11.10
CA GLU A 57 -18.10 -44.21 -9.81
C GLU A 57 -16.66 -43.97 -9.37
N TRP A 58 -16.49 -43.50 -8.14
CA TRP A 58 -15.18 -43.28 -7.54
C TRP A 58 -14.53 -44.58 -7.09
N TRP A 59 -13.22 -44.68 -7.29
CA TRP A 59 -12.42 -45.72 -6.65
C TRP A 59 -12.38 -45.51 -5.12
N PRO A 60 -12.29 -46.57 -4.29
CA PRO A 60 -12.32 -46.46 -2.83
C PRO A 60 -11.28 -45.52 -2.20
N ASP A 61 -10.15 -45.29 -2.87
CA ASP A 61 -9.06 -44.41 -2.40
C ASP A 61 -9.18 -42.96 -2.91
N SER A 62 -10.24 -42.61 -3.64
CA SER A 62 -10.47 -41.28 -4.23
C SER A 62 -9.42 -40.84 -5.28
N THR A 63 -8.55 -41.74 -5.73
CA THR A 63 -7.48 -41.45 -6.70
C THR A 63 -7.96 -41.54 -8.15
N MET A 64 -9.12 -42.13 -8.41
CA MET A 64 -9.61 -42.37 -9.74
C MET A 64 -11.14 -42.34 -9.76
N ILE A 65 -11.70 -41.89 -10.87
CA ILE A 65 -13.13 -42.03 -11.18
C ILE A 65 -13.31 -42.78 -12.50
N ALA A 66 -14.13 -43.82 -12.46
CA ALA A 66 -14.53 -44.59 -13.63
C ALA A 66 -15.84 -44.04 -14.19
N VAL A 67 -15.93 -43.81 -15.49
CA VAL A 67 -17.13 -43.31 -16.18
C VAL A 67 -17.57 -44.30 -17.24
N SER A 68 -18.79 -44.81 -17.12
CA SER A 68 -19.43 -45.61 -18.15
C SER A 68 -20.04 -44.74 -19.24
N THR A 69 -19.97 -45.22 -20.47
CA THR A 69 -20.38 -44.50 -21.68
C THR A 69 -21.47 -45.25 -22.44
N ALA A 70 -22.23 -44.55 -23.29
CA ALA A 70 -23.37 -45.11 -24.02
C ALA A 70 -22.98 -46.26 -24.95
N ASN A 71 -21.76 -46.26 -25.49
CA ASN A 71 -21.28 -47.31 -26.39
C ASN A 71 -20.60 -48.48 -25.64
N GLY A 72 -20.74 -48.55 -24.30
CA GLY A 72 -20.27 -49.67 -23.50
C GLY A 72 -18.80 -49.61 -23.07
N TYR A 73 -18.13 -48.46 -23.22
CA TYR A 73 -16.78 -48.26 -22.70
C TYR A 73 -16.81 -47.76 -21.26
N ILE A 74 -15.76 -48.11 -20.51
CA ILE A 74 -15.45 -47.54 -19.20
C ILE A 74 -14.17 -46.70 -19.34
N LEU A 75 -14.28 -45.41 -19.08
CA LEU A 75 -13.17 -44.46 -19.09
C LEU A 75 -12.67 -44.26 -17.67
N PHE A 76 -11.35 -44.26 -17.47
CA PHE A 76 -10.73 -44.03 -16.17
C PHE A 76 -10.04 -42.67 -16.13
N PHE A 77 -10.48 -41.81 -15.21
CA PHE A 77 -9.89 -40.50 -14.98
C PHE A 77 -9.12 -40.54 -13.66
N HIS A 78 -7.82 -40.30 -13.71
CA HIS A 78 -6.98 -40.25 -12.52
C HIS A 78 -7.05 -38.86 -11.90
N ASN A 79 -7.27 -38.81 -10.59
CA ASN A 79 -7.13 -37.61 -9.79
C ASN A 79 -5.64 -37.26 -9.70
N LEU A 80 -5.26 -36.08 -10.18
CA LEU A 80 -3.87 -35.61 -10.17
C LEU A 80 -3.37 -35.23 -8.76
N SER A 81 -4.20 -35.37 -7.72
CA SER A 81 -3.87 -35.06 -6.32
C SER A 81 -2.71 -35.85 -5.72
N ASP A 82 -2.19 -36.91 -6.34
CA ASP A 82 -1.00 -37.64 -5.83
C ASP A 82 0.35 -37.02 -6.26
N ARG A 83 0.33 -35.88 -6.97
CA ARG A 83 1.56 -35.09 -7.09
C ARG A 83 1.79 -34.34 -5.78
N ARG A 84 2.68 -34.89 -4.94
CA ARG A 84 3.46 -34.06 -4.00
C ARG A 84 3.91 -32.84 -4.80
N GLU A 85 3.57 -31.65 -4.31
CA GLU A 85 4.03 -30.45 -4.97
C GLU A 85 5.56 -30.46 -5.07
N GLU A 86 6.07 -29.95 -6.18
CA GLU A 86 7.49 -29.94 -6.46
C GLU A 86 7.89 -28.55 -6.92
N LEU A 87 8.84 -27.96 -6.22
CA LEU A 87 9.55 -26.79 -6.68
C LEU A 87 10.68 -27.26 -7.60
N ARG A 88 10.65 -26.79 -8.85
CA ARG A 88 11.63 -27.17 -9.88
C ARG A 88 12.41 -25.94 -10.32
N VAL A 89 13.73 -26.05 -10.24
CA VAL A 89 14.64 -24.99 -10.69
C VAL A 89 15.39 -25.46 -11.93
N TYR A 90 15.40 -24.60 -12.96
CA TYR A 90 16.04 -24.86 -14.24
C TYR A 90 17.08 -23.77 -14.53
N LEU A 91 18.14 -24.14 -15.21
CA LEU A 91 18.99 -23.15 -15.86
C LEU A 91 18.28 -22.60 -17.10
N ARG A 92 18.43 -21.31 -17.37
CA ARG A 92 17.87 -20.69 -18.58
C ARG A 92 18.33 -21.39 -19.87
N THR A 93 19.54 -21.97 -19.85
CA THR A 93 20.15 -22.68 -20.98
C THR A 93 19.65 -24.11 -21.18
N SER A 94 18.92 -24.70 -20.22
CA SER A 94 18.48 -26.10 -20.30
C SER A 94 17.12 -26.28 -20.97
N ASN A 95 16.52 -25.24 -21.57
CA ASN A 95 15.24 -25.29 -22.29
C ASN A 95 14.11 -26.00 -21.52
N LEU A 96 14.08 -25.86 -20.19
CA LEU A 96 13.11 -26.50 -19.30
C LEU A 96 13.10 -28.03 -19.36
N ASP A 97 14.21 -28.65 -19.75
CA ASP A 97 14.36 -30.10 -19.74
C ASP A 97 14.43 -30.63 -18.29
N ASN A 98 13.51 -31.54 -17.97
CA ASN A 98 13.39 -32.16 -16.65
C ASN A 98 14.62 -32.99 -16.26
N ALA A 99 15.43 -33.43 -17.22
CA ALA A 99 16.68 -34.15 -16.94
C ALA A 99 17.72 -33.28 -16.22
N PHE A 100 17.63 -31.95 -16.37
CA PHE A 100 18.55 -30.99 -15.76
C PHE A 100 17.87 -30.14 -14.66
N ALA A 101 16.66 -30.52 -14.26
CA ALA A 101 15.91 -29.82 -13.21
C ALA A 101 16.38 -30.27 -11.82
N HIS A 102 16.63 -29.32 -10.93
CA HIS A 102 16.69 -29.63 -9.52
C HIS A 102 15.27 -29.60 -8.95
N VAL A 103 14.84 -30.73 -8.38
CA VAL A 103 13.46 -30.95 -7.91
C VAL A 103 13.46 -31.10 -6.39
N THR A 104 12.73 -30.21 -5.72
CA THR A 104 12.52 -30.27 -4.27
C THR A 104 11.03 -30.45 -3.98
N LYS A 105 10.68 -31.44 -3.17
CA LYS A 105 9.28 -31.71 -2.80
C LYS A 105 8.81 -30.71 -1.74
N ALA A 106 7.66 -30.09 -1.96
CA ALA A 106 6.95 -29.28 -0.97
C ALA A 106 6.02 -30.16 -0.13
N GLN A 107 5.87 -29.81 1.15
CA GLN A 107 5.07 -30.58 2.11
C GLN A 107 3.57 -30.28 2.05
N ALA A 108 3.20 -29.14 1.46
CA ALA A 108 1.83 -28.65 1.30
C ALA A 108 1.70 -27.81 0.02
N GLU A 109 0.47 -27.47 -0.37
CA GLU A 109 0.15 -26.67 -1.56
C GLU A 109 0.78 -25.27 -1.48
N THR A 110 1.48 -24.83 -2.52
CA THR A 110 2.20 -23.56 -2.64
C THR A 110 1.23 -22.51 -3.13
N LEU A 111 0.92 -21.57 -2.25
CA LEU A 111 -0.06 -20.53 -2.53
C LEU A 111 0.61 -19.25 -3.04
N LEU A 112 1.78 -18.90 -2.50
CA LEU A 112 2.56 -17.76 -2.96
C LEU A 112 4.02 -18.16 -3.13
N LEU A 113 4.66 -17.58 -4.15
CA LEU A 113 6.08 -17.71 -4.42
C LEU A 113 6.63 -16.32 -4.73
N SER A 114 7.64 -15.91 -3.98
CA SER A 114 8.40 -14.68 -4.25
C SER A 114 9.89 -14.98 -4.28
N VAL A 115 10.65 -14.11 -4.95
CA VAL A 115 12.11 -14.24 -5.08
C VAL A 115 12.72 -12.94 -4.59
N PHE A 116 13.67 -13.03 -3.67
CA PHE A 116 14.44 -11.90 -3.17
C PHE A 116 15.92 -12.24 -3.26
N GLN A 117 16.65 -11.55 -4.14
CA GLN A 117 18.06 -11.85 -4.44
C GLN A 117 18.27 -13.32 -4.89
N ASP A 118 19.04 -14.08 -4.13
CA ASP A 118 19.29 -15.51 -4.30
C ASP A 118 18.32 -16.38 -3.49
N MET A 119 17.32 -15.79 -2.84
CA MET A 119 16.34 -16.51 -2.01
C MET A 119 15.00 -16.68 -2.72
N VAL A 120 14.41 -17.87 -2.61
CA VAL A 120 13.00 -18.13 -2.94
C VAL A 120 12.23 -18.26 -1.64
N ILE A 121 11.12 -17.54 -1.55
CA ILE A 121 10.21 -17.55 -0.42
C ILE A 121 8.92 -18.20 -0.88
N VAL A 122 8.48 -19.22 -0.15
CA VAL A 122 7.27 -19.99 -0.47
C VAL A 122 6.32 -19.91 0.70
N PHE A 123 5.08 -19.49 0.46
CA PHE A 123 3.98 -19.60 1.43
C PHE A 123 3.06 -20.75 1.03
N ARG A 124 2.75 -21.62 1.99
CA ARG A 124 1.98 -22.84 1.75
C ARG A 124 0.62 -22.84 2.45
N ALA A 125 -0.25 -23.77 2.05
CA ALA A 125 -1.61 -23.91 2.54
C ALA A 125 -1.73 -24.34 4.02
N ASP A 126 -0.65 -24.84 4.62
CA ASP A 126 -0.55 -25.12 6.06
C ASP A 126 -0.07 -23.90 6.88
N CYS A 127 -0.06 -22.72 6.28
CA CYS A 127 0.45 -21.47 6.84
C CYS A 127 1.97 -21.53 7.17
N SER A 128 2.73 -22.41 6.54
CA SER A 128 4.20 -22.40 6.63
C SER A 128 4.83 -21.44 5.62
N ILE A 129 5.90 -20.77 6.04
CA ILE A 129 6.78 -19.98 5.18
C ILE A 129 8.11 -20.72 5.07
N CYS A 130 8.54 -21.01 3.84
CA CYS A 130 9.80 -21.68 3.56
C CYS A 130 10.73 -20.76 2.78
N LEU A 131 11.92 -20.59 3.32
CA LEU A 131 13.03 -19.85 2.71
C LEU A 131 13.98 -20.86 2.07
N TYR A 132 14.31 -20.62 0.82
CA TYR A 132 15.22 -21.44 0.04
C TYR A 132 16.34 -20.57 -0.53
N SER A 133 17.58 -21.04 -0.53
CA SER A 133 18.67 -20.41 -1.30
C SER A 133 18.82 -21.08 -2.66
N ILE A 134 19.00 -20.27 -3.70
CA ILE A 134 19.32 -20.67 -5.06
C ILE A 134 20.83 -20.66 -5.21
N GLU A 135 21.42 -21.84 -5.41
CA GLU A 135 22.85 -21.96 -5.64
C GLU A 135 23.11 -22.35 -7.10
N ARG A 136 24.08 -21.69 -7.72
CA ARG A 136 24.62 -22.11 -9.02
C ARG A 136 25.88 -22.95 -8.78
N LYS A 137 25.81 -24.24 -9.10
CA LYS A 137 26.97 -25.15 -9.01
C LYS A 137 27.60 -25.29 -10.40
N SER A 138 28.91 -25.11 -10.46
CA SER A 138 29.70 -25.28 -11.68
C SER A 138 30.70 -26.40 -11.46
N ASP A 139 30.41 -27.58 -11.99
CA ASP A 139 31.33 -28.72 -11.92
C ASP A 139 31.91 -28.98 -13.31
N GLY A 140 33.06 -28.36 -13.60
CA GLY A 140 33.74 -28.44 -14.90
C GLY A 140 32.89 -27.89 -16.06
N SER A 141 32.44 -28.77 -16.96
CA SER A 141 31.68 -28.41 -18.18
C SER A 141 30.17 -28.28 -17.99
N ASN A 142 29.63 -28.76 -16.85
CA ASN A 142 28.19 -28.75 -16.58
C ASN A 142 27.89 -27.75 -15.47
N THR A 143 27.16 -26.70 -15.82
CA THR A 143 26.50 -25.84 -14.83
C THR A 143 25.19 -26.50 -14.43
N THR A 144 24.88 -26.52 -13.14
CA THR A 144 23.56 -26.88 -12.60
C THR A 144 23.07 -25.79 -11.65
N ALA A 145 21.76 -25.64 -11.53
CA ALA A 145 21.14 -24.81 -10.51
C ALA A 145 20.57 -25.75 -9.43
N GLY A 146 20.85 -25.46 -8.17
CA GLY A 146 20.33 -26.17 -7.02
C GLY A 146 19.49 -25.26 -6.15
N ILE A 147 18.61 -25.86 -5.34
CA ILE A 147 17.86 -25.11 -4.33
C ILE A 147 17.91 -25.85 -3.00
N HIS A 148 18.27 -25.14 -1.94
CA HIS A 148 18.43 -25.70 -0.60
C HIS A 148 17.53 -24.97 0.39
N VAL A 149 16.82 -25.71 1.24
CA VAL A 149 15.97 -25.13 2.30
C VAL A 149 16.89 -24.48 3.34
N LEU A 150 16.70 -23.19 3.59
CA LEU A 150 17.37 -22.48 4.67
C LEU A 150 16.58 -22.58 5.97
N GLN A 151 15.28 -22.29 5.88
CA GLN A 151 14.41 -22.21 7.04
C GLN A 151 12.97 -22.53 6.66
N GLU A 152 12.28 -23.20 7.57
CA GLU A 152 10.85 -23.45 7.51
C GLU A 152 10.24 -22.96 8.82
N VAL A 153 9.26 -22.06 8.72
CA VAL A 153 8.61 -21.47 9.88
C VAL A 153 7.10 -21.64 9.75
N SER A 154 6.50 -22.39 10.67
CA SER A 154 5.05 -22.49 10.76
C SER A 154 4.47 -21.23 11.39
N ARG A 155 3.43 -20.67 10.75
CA ARG A 155 2.66 -19.52 11.27
C ARG A 155 1.22 -19.87 11.57
N SER A 156 0.87 -21.15 11.66
CA SER A 156 -0.48 -21.56 12.04
C SER A 156 -1.00 -20.93 13.36
N PRO A 157 -0.17 -20.55 14.35
CA PRO A 157 -0.68 -19.83 15.53
C PRO A 157 -1.08 -18.37 15.25
N TYR A 158 -0.51 -17.75 14.21
CA TYR A 158 -0.69 -16.32 13.89
C TYR A 158 -1.58 -16.09 12.67
N ILE A 159 -1.64 -17.07 11.76
CA ILE A 159 -2.40 -17.03 10.52
C ILE A 159 -3.51 -18.08 10.63
N PRO A 160 -4.74 -17.66 10.98
CA PRO A 160 -5.85 -18.59 11.22
C PRO A 160 -6.29 -19.33 9.94
N HIS A 161 -6.04 -18.72 8.77
CA HIS A 161 -6.34 -19.30 7.46
C HIS A 161 -5.36 -18.73 6.42
N PRO A 162 -4.95 -19.48 5.38
CA PRO A 162 -4.00 -18.96 4.39
C PRO A 162 -4.58 -17.92 3.41
N SER A 163 -5.89 -17.94 3.13
CA SER A 163 -6.52 -17.04 2.14
C SER A 163 -6.36 -15.53 2.34
N PRO A 164 -6.28 -14.98 3.56
CA PRO A 164 -6.02 -13.55 3.77
C PRO A 164 -4.57 -13.13 3.49
N VAL A 165 -3.65 -14.09 3.32
CA VAL A 165 -2.24 -13.78 3.03
C VAL A 165 -2.11 -13.43 1.57
N VAL A 166 -1.79 -12.17 1.30
CA VAL A 166 -1.68 -11.63 -0.07
C VAL A 166 -0.23 -11.64 -0.58
N SER A 167 0.72 -11.42 0.33
CA SER A 167 2.13 -11.29 0.01
C SER A 167 2.98 -11.83 1.15
N VAL A 168 4.10 -12.46 0.81
CA VAL A 168 5.17 -12.78 1.76
C VAL A 168 6.49 -12.32 1.14
N THR A 169 7.19 -11.45 1.84
CA THR A 169 8.47 -10.87 1.43
C THR A 169 9.44 -10.86 2.61
N VAL A 170 10.74 -10.98 2.31
CA VAL A 170 11.80 -10.83 3.31
C VAL A 170 12.32 -9.41 3.23
N THR A 171 12.54 -8.81 4.40
CA THR A 171 13.04 -7.45 4.55
C THR A 171 14.26 -7.48 5.47
N SER A 172 15.34 -6.80 5.11
CA SER A 172 16.52 -6.70 5.97
C SER A 172 16.27 -5.71 7.11
N VAL A 173 15.72 -6.19 8.23
CA VAL A 173 15.62 -5.41 9.48
C VAL A 173 16.34 -6.21 10.56
N SER A 174 17.54 -5.78 10.95
CA SER A 174 18.29 -6.36 12.06
C SER A 174 17.93 -5.65 13.36
N THR A 175 17.49 -6.40 14.37
CA THR A 175 17.58 -5.95 15.76
C THR A 175 18.96 -6.32 16.30
N GLU A 176 19.50 -5.51 17.21
CA GLU A 176 20.92 -5.46 17.57
C GLU A 176 21.54 -6.73 18.18
N ASN A 177 20.77 -7.82 18.31
CA ASN A 177 21.28 -9.11 18.79
C ASN A 177 21.93 -9.97 17.68
N GLY A 178 22.67 -9.32 16.79
CA GLY A 178 23.62 -9.95 15.88
C GLY A 178 23.03 -10.35 14.54
N ILE A 179 23.13 -9.45 13.55
CA ILE A 179 23.46 -9.70 12.15
C ILE A 179 23.80 -8.33 11.54
N THR A 180 25.04 -8.14 11.10
CA THR A 180 25.50 -6.92 10.40
C THR A 180 25.14 -7.05 8.94
N LEU A 181 24.38 -6.13 8.33
CA LEU A 181 24.43 -5.97 6.87
C LEU A 181 24.24 -4.52 6.40
N LYS A 182 25.23 -4.10 5.61
CA LYS A 182 25.21 -2.95 4.70
C LYS A 182 24.23 -3.19 3.56
N MET A 183 23.56 -2.13 3.10
CA MET A 183 23.02 -2.10 1.75
C MET A 183 24.15 -2.02 0.71
N PRO A 184 24.04 -2.68 -0.46
CA PRO A 184 25.04 -2.58 -1.51
C PRO A 184 24.88 -1.26 -2.26
N GLN A 185 25.64 -0.25 -1.87
CA GLN A 185 26.11 0.75 -2.83
C GLN A 185 27.20 0.11 -3.71
N GLN A 186 26.93 0.07 -5.02
CA GLN A 186 27.85 -0.11 -6.15
C GLN A 186 29.05 -1.09 -5.99
N VAL A 187 28.96 -2.19 -6.74
CA VAL A 187 30.03 -2.93 -7.44
C VAL A 187 31.45 -2.84 -6.85
N HIS A 188 31.93 -3.92 -6.23
CA HIS A 188 33.26 -4.49 -6.52
C HIS A 188 33.35 -5.94 -6.01
N TYR A 189 33.92 -6.81 -6.86
CA TYR A 189 34.13 -8.24 -6.62
C TYR A 189 34.89 -8.52 -5.30
N ALA A 190 34.26 -9.26 -4.37
CA ALA A 190 34.96 -10.06 -3.37
C ALA A 190 34.04 -11.18 -2.84
N GLU A 191 34.59 -12.41 -2.77
CA GLU A 191 33.91 -13.67 -2.43
C GLU A 191 33.29 -13.69 -1.01
N PRO A 192 32.18 -14.42 -0.77
CA PRO A 192 31.68 -14.64 0.57
C PRO A 192 32.14 -15.99 1.14
N CYS A 193 32.91 -15.94 2.22
CA CYS A 193 33.14 -17.06 3.13
C CYS A 193 31.99 -17.12 4.13
N TRP A 194 30.99 -17.97 3.88
CA TRP A 194 29.93 -18.27 4.84
C TRP A 194 30.36 -19.47 5.70
N THR A 195 30.89 -19.21 6.88
CA THR A 195 30.93 -20.22 7.95
C THR A 195 30.07 -19.76 9.11
N ALA A 196 28.92 -20.44 9.24
CA ALA A 196 28.19 -20.79 10.45
C ALA A 196 28.12 -19.77 11.60
N HIS A 197 26.90 -19.32 11.91
CA HIS A 197 26.39 -19.40 13.28
C HIS A 197 24.90 -19.76 13.27
N HIS A 198 24.62 -20.90 13.91
CA HIS A 198 23.31 -21.34 14.35
C HIS A 198 22.75 -20.38 15.43
N ASP A 199 21.42 -20.37 15.54
CA ASP A 199 20.62 -19.76 16.61
C ASP A 199 20.57 -18.23 16.68
N ALA A 200 19.77 -17.64 15.79
CA ALA A 200 19.02 -16.44 16.09
C ALA A 200 17.54 -16.74 15.89
N GLU A 201 16.81 -17.08 16.96
CA GLU A 201 15.36 -16.93 16.98
C GLU A 201 15.07 -15.44 16.78
N GLY A 202 14.96 -15.02 15.51
CA GLY A 202 14.55 -13.67 15.17
C GLY A 202 13.23 -13.39 15.87
N GLN A 203 13.22 -12.40 16.78
CA GLN A 203 12.01 -12.01 17.48
C GLN A 203 11.08 -11.33 16.46
N TRP A 204 9.98 -11.99 16.11
CA TRP A 204 9.04 -11.49 15.11
C TRP A 204 8.12 -10.46 15.74
N ILE A 205 7.99 -9.30 15.10
CA ILE A 205 7.08 -8.24 15.53
C ILE A 205 5.92 -8.19 14.55
N MET A 206 4.70 -8.35 15.07
CA MET A 206 3.47 -8.18 14.29
C MET A 206 3.05 -6.71 14.37
N LEU A 207 3.03 -6.03 13.22
CA LEU A 207 2.60 -4.64 13.08
C LEU A 207 1.26 -4.61 12.33
N PRO A 208 0.11 -4.62 13.03
CA PRO A 208 -1.19 -4.50 12.37
C PRO A 208 -1.40 -3.07 11.89
N PHE A 209 -1.87 -2.91 10.66
CA PHE A 209 -2.34 -1.64 10.12
C PHE A 209 -3.45 -1.87 9.11
N HIS A 210 -4.24 -0.82 8.88
CA HIS A 210 -5.37 -0.86 7.96
C HIS A 210 -4.97 -0.34 6.58
N ILE A 211 -5.54 -0.94 5.54
CA ILE A 211 -5.36 -0.53 4.15
C ILE A 211 -6.77 -0.35 3.56
N ASN A 212 -6.97 0.71 2.80
CA ASN A 212 -8.28 1.07 2.24
C ASN A 212 -8.54 0.43 0.87
N ILE A 213 -7.57 -0.33 0.36
CA ILE A 213 -7.61 -1.01 -0.94
C ILE A 213 -7.49 -2.52 -0.72
N TYR A 214 -8.14 -3.33 -1.56
CA TYR A 214 -7.92 -4.77 -1.54
C TYR A 214 -6.52 -5.05 -2.11
N PRO A 215 -5.57 -5.54 -1.30
CA PRO A 215 -4.18 -5.65 -1.74
C PRO A 215 -4.06 -6.75 -2.81
N LEU A 216 -3.36 -6.45 -3.90
CA LEU A 216 -3.05 -7.37 -4.99
C LEU A 216 -1.55 -7.69 -5.04
N ALA A 217 -0.70 -6.70 -4.76
CA ALA A 217 0.75 -6.87 -4.67
C ALA A 217 1.34 -5.83 -3.70
N VAL A 218 2.46 -6.17 -3.07
CA VAL A 218 3.21 -5.25 -2.21
C VAL A 218 4.58 -5.02 -2.84
N LEU A 219 4.90 -3.77 -3.14
CA LEU A 219 6.20 -3.32 -3.63
C LEU A 219 6.99 -2.80 -2.45
N PHE A 220 7.90 -3.62 -1.94
CA PHE A 220 8.66 -3.28 -0.72
C PHE A 220 9.67 -2.16 -0.96
N GLU A 221 10.43 -2.20 -2.05
CA GLU A 221 11.45 -1.19 -2.39
C GLU A 221 10.83 0.21 -2.54
N ASP A 222 9.60 0.25 -3.06
CA ASP A 222 8.84 1.49 -3.24
C ASP A 222 7.90 1.79 -2.06
N THR A 223 7.79 0.91 -1.07
CA THR A 223 6.84 1.06 0.07
C THR A 223 5.38 1.31 -0.34
N LEU A 224 4.96 0.67 -1.43
CA LEU A 224 3.63 0.80 -2.01
C LEU A 224 2.87 -0.53 -1.98
N VAL A 225 1.57 -0.47 -1.70
CA VAL A 225 0.64 -1.57 -1.97
C VAL A 225 -0.12 -1.23 -3.24
N LEU A 226 -0.09 -2.15 -4.21
CA LEU A 226 -0.98 -2.13 -5.36
C LEU A 226 -2.24 -2.89 -4.98
N GLY A 227 -3.39 -2.28 -5.19
CA GLY A 227 -4.66 -2.88 -4.83
C GLY A 227 -5.76 -2.58 -5.83
N ALA A 228 -6.91 -3.15 -5.54
CA ALA A 228 -8.14 -2.82 -6.24
C ALA A 228 -9.15 -2.22 -5.29
N VAL A 229 -9.83 -1.18 -5.76
CA VAL A 229 -11.00 -0.61 -5.14
C VAL A 229 -12.20 -1.02 -5.97
N ASN A 230 -13.30 -1.36 -5.29
CA ASN A 230 -14.54 -1.70 -5.93
C ASN A 230 -15.62 -0.73 -5.47
N ASP A 231 -16.06 0.13 -6.37
CA ASP A 231 -17.24 0.96 -6.15
C ASP A 231 -18.49 0.13 -6.47
N THR A 232 -18.89 -0.73 -5.53
CA THR A 232 -20.22 -1.33 -5.57
C THR A 232 -21.24 -0.31 -5.08
N LEU A 233 -22.02 0.27 -6.00
CA LEU A 233 -23.23 0.99 -5.63
C LEU A 233 -24.19 -0.01 -4.94
N LEU A 234 -24.34 0.13 -3.61
CA LEU A 234 -25.35 -0.61 -2.86
C LEU A 234 -26.74 -0.16 -3.32
N TYR A 235 -27.56 -1.12 -3.73
CA TYR A 235 -28.92 -0.89 -4.21
C TYR A 235 -29.86 -0.65 -3.02
N ASP A 236 -29.81 0.54 -2.42
CA ASP A 236 -30.74 0.93 -1.37
C ASP A 236 -31.29 2.34 -1.65
N SER A 237 -32.33 2.43 -2.48
CA SER A 237 -33.25 3.60 -2.54
C SER A 237 -34.35 3.59 -3.63
N LEU A 238 -34.58 2.52 -4.42
CA LEU A 238 -35.68 2.52 -5.42
C LEU A 238 -36.83 1.53 -5.18
N TYR A 239 -36.95 0.93 -4.00
CA TYR A 239 -38.20 0.26 -3.59
C TYR A 239 -39.21 1.24 -2.98
N THR A 240 -39.51 2.31 -3.72
CA THR A 240 -40.77 3.05 -3.55
C THR A 240 -41.25 3.61 -4.90
N ARG A 241 -41.51 2.74 -5.89
CA ARG A 241 -42.69 2.89 -6.78
C ARG A 241 -42.88 1.70 -7.74
N ASN A 242 -43.99 1.01 -7.50
CA ASN A 242 -44.92 0.39 -8.45
C ASN A 242 -44.60 0.53 -9.95
N SER A 243 -44.41 -0.60 -10.64
CA SER A 243 -45.35 -1.09 -11.66
C SER A 243 -44.88 -2.45 -12.20
N ALA A 244 -45.83 -3.37 -12.38
CA ALA A 244 -45.60 -4.68 -12.96
C ALA A 244 -45.19 -4.59 -14.44
N LYS A 245 -44.21 -5.43 -14.82
CA LYS A 245 -43.62 -5.63 -16.17
C LYS A 245 -42.49 -4.68 -16.57
N GLU A 246 -41.31 -4.88 -15.99
CA GLU A 246 -40.05 -4.62 -16.70
C GLU A 246 -39.12 -5.83 -16.58
N GLN A 247 -38.42 -6.12 -17.67
CA GLN A 247 -37.65 -7.33 -17.92
C GLN A 247 -36.47 -7.44 -16.95
N LEU A 248 -36.29 -8.64 -16.38
CA LEU A 248 -35.24 -9.03 -15.43
C LEU A 248 -33.79 -8.95 -15.98
N GLU A 249 -33.57 -8.35 -17.15
CA GLU A 249 -32.28 -8.39 -17.88
C GLU A 249 -31.40 -7.14 -17.71
N VAL A 250 -31.77 -6.18 -16.86
CA VAL A 250 -30.94 -4.97 -16.55
C VAL A 250 -30.39 -4.98 -15.10
N LEU A 251 -30.54 -6.09 -14.37
CA LEU A 251 -30.17 -6.23 -12.95
C LEU A 251 -28.75 -6.77 -12.70
N PHE A 252 -27.77 -6.40 -13.52
CA PHE A 252 -26.38 -6.73 -13.23
C PHE A 252 -25.72 -5.57 -12.48
N PRO A 253 -25.19 -5.79 -11.25
CA PRO A 253 -24.39 -4.76 -10.58
C PRO A 253 -23.21 -4.41 -11.48
N PHE A 254 -23.16 -3.14 -11.89
CA PHE A 254 -22.01 -2.61 -12.60
C PHE A 254 -20.86 -2.49 -11.60
N CYS A 255 -20.00 -3.50 -11.61
CA CYS A 255 -18.79 -3.54 -10.80
C CYS A 255 -17.66 -2.88 -11.60
N VAL A 256 -17.21 -1.70 -11.18
CA VAL A 256 -15.99 -1.10 -11.70
C VAL A 256 -14.88 -1.41 -10.71
N MET A 257 -13.99 -2.32 -11.12
CA MET A 257 -12.76 -2.57 -10.40
C MET A 257 -11.72 -1.55 -10.87
N GLU A 258 -11.35 -0.63 -9.99
CA GLU A 258 -10.28 0.33 -10.23
C GLU A 258 -8.99 -0.16 -9.60
N ARG A 259 -7.88 -0.07 -10.34
CA ARG A 259 -6.54 -0.40 -9.81
C ARG A 259 -5.94 0.87 -9.24
N THR A 260 -5.55 0.83 -7.97
CA THR A 260 -5.00 1.97 -7.24
C THR A 260 -3.77 1.54 -6.45
N SER A 261 -3.03 2.52 -5.94
CA SER A 261 -1.84 2.30 -5.10
C SER A 261 -1.96 3.09 -3.81
N GLN A 262 -1.54 2.50 -2.69
CA GLN A 262 -1.51 3.15 -1.38
C GLN A 262 -0.11 3.03 -0.77
N ILE A 263 0.42 4.14 -0.26
CA ILE A 263 1.66 4.15 0.53
C ILE A 263 1.35 3.57 1.90
N TYR A 264 2.20 2.68 2.41
CA TYR A 264 1.99 2.06 3.73
C TYR A 264 3.11 2.32 4.73
N LEU A 265 4.21 2.99 4.32
CA LEU A 265 5.38 3.18 5.17
C LEU A 265 5.05 3.91 6.48
N HIS A 266 4.22 4.96 6.42
CA HIS A 266 3.81 5.75 7.59
C HIS A 266 3.15 4.89 8.67
N HIS A 267 2.28 3.95 8.29
CA HIS A 267 1.67 3.03 9.25
C HIS A 267 2.71 2.13 9.94
N ILE A 268 3.71 1.64 9.21
CA ILE A 268 4.79 0.82 9.80
C ILE A 268 5.60 1.66 10.79
N LEU A 269 5.99 2.87 10.41
CA LEU A 269 6.74 3.78 11.27
C LEU A 269 5.95 4.09 12.55
N CYS A 270 4.67 4.47 12.45
CA CYS A 270 3.80 4.66 13.61
C CYS A 270 3.76 3.42 14.51
N GLN A 271 3.56 2.23 13.94
CA GLN A 271 3.49 0.98 14.72
C GLN A 271 4.81 0.61 15.41
N LEU A 272 5.95 1.02 14.86
CA LEU A 272 7.26 0.87 15.49
C LEU A 272 7.44 1.88 16.63
N LEU A 273 7.05 3.15 16.43
CA LEU A 273 7.11 4.19 17.47
C LEU A 273 6.22 3.85 18.67
N VAL A 274 4.99 3.37 18.45
CA VAL A 274 4.08 2.90 19.51
C VAL A 274 4.69 1.76 20.34
N ARG A 275 5.58 0.95 19.75
CA ARG A 275 6.27 -0.16 20.43
C ARG A 275 7.60 0.24 21.08
N ASN A 276 7.94 1.54 21.10
CA ASN A 276 9.24 2.05 21.56
C ASN A 276 10.44 1.49 20.76
N LEU A 277 10.26 1.28 19.45
CA LEU A 277 11.28 0.80 18.52
C LEU A 277 11.77 1.95 17.61
N GLU A 278 12.15 3.07 18.24
CA GLU A 278 12.54 4.32 17.53
C GLU A 278 13.74 4.10 16.60
N GLU A 279 14.76 3.35 17.03
CA GLU A 279 15.97 3.09 16.23
C GLU A 279 15.65 2.31 14.95
N GLN A 280 14.76 1.31 15.04
CA GLN A 280 14.35 0.51 13.89
C GLN A 280 13.47 1.33 12.94
N ALA A 281 12.61 2.20 13.48
CA ALA A 281 11.84 3.15 12.68
C ALA A 281 12.77 4.11 11.92
N LEU A 282 13.80 4.64 12.58
CA LEU A 282 14.74 5.59 11.99
C LEU A 282 15.57 4.92 10.89
N LEU A 283 16.08 3.71 11.14
CA LEU A 283 16.84 2.95 10.15
C LEU A 283 16.00 2.64 8.90
N LEU A 284 14.74 2.24 9.09
CA LEU A 284 13.81 1.99 7.99
C LEU A 284 13.52 3.28 7.21
N ALA A 285 13.21 4.38 7.89
CA ALA A 285 12.93 5.66 7.26
C ALA A 285 14.14 6.20 6.49
N GLN A 286 15.35 6.13 7.06
CA GLN A 286 16.60 6.52 6.38
C GLN A 286 16.84 5.73 5.10
N SER A 287 16.47 4.44 5.07
CA SER A 287 16.57 3.63 3.86
C SER A 287 15.61 4.06 2.74
N CYS A 288 14.56 4.79 3.08
CA CYS A 288 13.52 5.25 2.18
C CYS A 288 13.62 6.74 1.82
N VAL A 289 14.61 7.48 2.33
CA VAL A 289 14.79 8.94 2.07
C VAL A 289 14.99 9.24 0.58
N ALA A 290 15.54 8.30 -0.18
CA ALA A 290 15.74 8.46 -1.62
C ALA A 290 14.42 8.40 -2.43
N LEU A 291 13.30 7.99 -1.83
CA LEU A 291 12.01 7.91 -2.51
C LEU A 291 11.45 9.33 -2.76
N PRO A 292 10.93 9.62 -3.96
CA PRO A 292 10.47 10.97 -4.31
C PRO A 292 9.27 11.45 -3.47
N TYR A 293 8.49 10.53 -2.92
CA TYR A 293 7.33 10.80 -2.06
C TYR A 293 7.64 10.61 -0.56
N PHE A 294 8.89 10.44 -0.16
CA PHE A 294 9.27 10.36 1.25
C PHE A 294 8.78 11.56 2.10
N PRO A 295 8.84 12.83 1.62
CA PRO A 295 8.25 13.95 2.36
C PRO A 295 6.75 13.76 2.63
N HIS A 296 6.03 13.16 1.68
CA HIS A 296 4.61 12.85 1.83
C HIS A 296 4.37 11.72 2.83
N VAL A 297 5.29 10.77 3.00
CA VAL A 297 5.21 9.75 4.06
C VAL A 297 5.21 10.40 5.44
N LEU A 298 6.13 11.34 5.68
CA LEU A 298 6.21 12.06 6.96
C LEU A 298 4.97 12.93 7.18
N GLU A 299 4.45 13.55 6.12
CA GLU A 299 3.20 14.32 6.17
C GLU A 299 2.00 13.44 6.55
N LEU A 300 1.84 12.27 5.91
CA LEU A 300 0.78 11.31 6.23
C LEU A 300 0.89 10.81 7.67
N MET A 301 2.11 10.54 8.13
CA MET A 301 2.39 10.09 9.48
C MET A 301 1.94 11.13 10.53
N LEU A 302 2.33 12.40 10.33
CA LEU A 302 1.94 13.50 11.23
C LEU A 302 0.43 13.74 11.18
N HIS A 303 -0.17 13.71 9.98
CA HIS A 303 -1.59 13.93 9.79
C HIS A 303 -2.45 12.84 10.44
N GLU A 304 -2.14 11.56 10.21
CA GLU A 304 -2.90 10.42 10.75
C GLU A 304 -2.92 10.46 12.28
N VAL A 305 -1.75 10.65 12.91
CA VAL A 305 -1.63 10.72 14.37
C VAL A 305 -2.33 11.95 14.93
N LEU A 306 -2.22 13.11 14.28
CA LEU A 306 -2.94 14.31 14.69
C LEU A 306 -4.46 14.12 14.65
N GLU A 307 -5.00 13.59 13.55
CA GLU A 307 -6.44 13.34 13.40
C GLU A 307 -6.94 12.34 14.44
N GLU A 308 -6.22 11.24 14.67
CA GLU A 308 -6.60 10.23 15.66
C GLU A 308 -6.59 10.81 17.08
N GLU A 309 -5.54 11.56 17.45
CA GLU A 309 -5.38 12.07 18.80
C GLU A 309 -6.31 13.25 19.13
N ALA A 310 -6.43 14.20 18.20
CA ALA A 310 -7.17 15.44 18.44
C ALA A 310 -8.69 15.26 18.29
N THR A 311 -9.15 14.21 17.60
CA THR A 311 -10.59 13.87 17.51
C THR A 311 -11.05 12.87 18.58
N SER A 312 -10.12 12.32 19.38
CA SER A 312 -10.46 11.41 20.48
C SER A 312 -11.33 12.09 21.53
N ARG A 313 -12.37 11.38 21.98
CA ARG A 313 -13.31 11.85 23.01
C ARG A 313 -12.72 11.77 24.42
N GLU A 314 -11.71 10.94 24.61
CA GLU A 314 -11.04 10.72 25.89
C GLU A 314 -9.54 11.02 25.74
N PRO A 315 -8.90 11.60 26.76
CA PRO A 315 -7.47 11.84 26.71
C PRO A 315 -6.73 10.50 26.56
N ILE A 316 -5.96 10.39 25.48
CA ILE A 316 -5.23 9.17 25.14
C ILE A 316 -4.08 9.00 26.15
N PRO A 317 -3.93 7.82 26.77
CA PRO A 317 -2.76 7.52 27.59
C PRO A 317 -1.54 7.44 26.67
N ASP A 318 -0.50 8.23 26.97
CA ASP A 318 0.75 8.34 26.21
C ASP A 318 0.56 8.78 24.74
N PRO A 319 0.35 10.09 24.47
CA PRO A 319 0.20 10.59 23.11
C PRO A 319 1.47 10.33 22.29
N LEU A 320 1.27 9.87 21.06
CA LEU A 320 2.30 9.55 20.08
C LEU A 320 2.77 10.80 19.32
N LEU A 321 1.95 11.87 19.23
CA LEU A 321 2.29 13.09 18.49
C LEU A 321 3.65 13.70 18.89
N PRO A 322 4.03 13.83 20.18
CA PRO A 322 5.37 14.30 20.56
C PRO A 322 6.51 13.37 20.11
N THR A 323 6.28 12.06 20.10
CA THR A 323 7.27 11.09 19.62
C THR A 323 7.44 11.19 18.12
N VAL A 324 6.35 11.40 17.38
CA VAL A 324 6.35 11.63 15.93
C VAL A 324 7.02 12.95 15.58
N GLU A 325 6.77 14.02 16.33
CA GLU A 325 7.46 15.30 16.18
C GLU A 325 8.96 15.12 16.30
N LYS A 326 9.43 14.55 17.41
CA LYS A 326 10.85 14.27 17.65
C LYS A 326 11.46 13.42 16.52
N PHE A 327 10.73 12.43 16.03
CA PHE A 327 11.18 11.57 14.93
C PHE A 327 11.31 12.33 13.59
N ILE A 328 10.38 13.23 13.26
CA ILE A 328 10.41 14.00 12.01
C ILE A 328 11.54 15.03 12.05
N THR A 329 11.88 15.57 13.23
CA THR A 329 12.98 16.53 13.43
C THR A 329 14.36 15.96 13.05
N ASP A 330 14.53 14.63 13.01
CA ASP A 330 15.75 13.98 12.54
C ASP A 330 15.96 14.10 11.00
N PHE A 331 14.96 14.59 10.27
CA PHE A 331 15.02 14.77 8.82
C PHE A 331 15.02 16.26 8.44
N PRO A 332 15.78 16.67 7.40
CA PRO A 332 15.83 18.05 6.90
C PRO A 332 14.57 18.42 6.10
N LEU A 333 13.40 17.95 6.54
CA LEU A 333 12.07 18.13 5.94
C LEU A 333 11.03 18.53 6.98
N PHE A 334 11.44 18.74 8.24
CA PHE A 334 10.53 19.03 9.37
C PHE A 334 9.61 20.23 9.11
N LEU A 335 10.18 21.40 8.80
CA LEU A 335 9.43 22.64 8.58
C LEU A 335 8.40 22.49 7.43
N GLN A 336 8.82 21.86 6.33
CA GLN A 336 7.97 21.57 5.19
C GLN A 336 6.84 20.59 5.53
N THR A 337 7.14 19.55 6.31
CA THR A 337 6.17 18.54 6.74
C THR A 337 5.09 19.15 7.62
N VAL A 338 5.48 19.97 8.59
CA VAL A 338 4.55 20.65 9.50
C VAL A 338 3.63 21.60 8.74
N VAL A 339 4.17 22.44 7.85
CA VAL A 339 3.36 23.42 7.12
C VAL A 339 2.39 22.75 6.14
N HIS A 340 2.84 21.70 5.45
CA HIS A 340 1.97 20.97 4.52
C HIS A 340 0.89 20.15 5.23
N CYS A 341 1.20 19.58 6.39
CA CYS A 341 0.22 18.93 7.25
C CYS A 341 -0.83 19.95 7.71
N ALA A 342 -0.41 21.06 8.32
CA ALA A 342 -1.31 22.10 8.82
C ALA A 342 -2.25 22.66 7.72
N ARG A 343 -1.76 22.86 6.50
CA ARG A 343 -2.56 23.35 5.37
C ARG A 343 -3.63 22.38 4.87
N LYS A 344 -3.52 21.09 5.21
CA LYS A 344 -4.44 20.03 4.82
C LYS A 344 -5.34 19.56 5.96
N THR A 345 -5.09 20.03 7.19
CA THR A 345 -5.87 19.69 8.38
C THR A 345 -6.87 20.78 8.72
N GLU A 346 -7.91 20.41 9.48
CA GLU A 346 -8.92 21.37 9.94
C GLU A 346 -8.33 22.38 10.93
N TYR A 347 -8.73 23.65 10.80
CA TYR A 347 -8.29 24.75 11.69
C TYR A 347 -8.49 24.44 13.19
N ALA A 348 -9.52 23.67 13.53
CA ALA A 348 -9.80 23.29 14.92
C ALA A 348 -8.67 22.48 15.57
N LEU A 349 -7.91 21.72 14.77
CA LEU A 349 -6.82 20.85 15.23
C LEU A 349 -5.48 21.58 15.38
N TRP A 350 -5.35 22.79 14.79
CA TRP A 350 -4.08 23.50 14.72
C TRP A 350 -3.52 23.85 16.09
N ASN A 351 -4.37 24.20 17.06
CA ASN A 351 -3.90 24.46 18.43
C ASN A 351 -3.24 23.23 19.07
N TYR A 352 -3.75 22.03 18.78
CA TYR A 352 -3.16 20.79 19.27
C TYR A 352 -1.84 20.49 18.56
N LEU A 353 -1.79 20.67 17.23
CA LEU A 353 -0.58 20.52 16.43
C LEU A 353 0.55 21.44 16.92
N PHE A 354 0.33 22.76 16.95
CA PHE A 354 1.35 23.74 17.34
C PHE A 354 1.69 23.73 18.83
N ALA A 355 0.87 23.10 19.67
CA ALA A 355 1.28 22.79 21.03
C ALA A 355 2.39 21.72 21.08
N ALA A 356 2.42 20.80 20.11
CA ALA A 356 3.44 19.76 20.00
C ALA A 356 4.66 20.21 19.20
N VAL A 357 4.47 20.80 18.01
CA VAL A 357 5.57 21.13 17.07
C VAL A 357 6.23 22.50 17.31
N GLY A 358 5.67 23.32 18.20
CA GLY A 358 6.17 24.65 18.50
C GLY A 358 5.38 25.80 17.84
N ASN A 359 5.75 27.03 18.17
CA ASN A 359 5.02 28.22 17.73
C ASN A 359 5.21 28.46 16.23
N PRO A 360 4.14 28.64 15.43
CA PRO A 360 4.26 28.87 13.99
C PRO A 360 5.07 30.12 13.63
N LYS A 361 5.17 31.13 14.53
CA LYS A 361 6.02 32.31 14.31
C LYS A 361 7.51 31.96 14.35
N ASP A 362 7.92 31.15 15.32
CA ASP A 362 9.31 30.73 15.47
C ASP A 362 9.71 29.84 14.29
N LEU A 363 8.82 28.92 13.87
CA LEU A 363 9.03 28.05 12.70
C LEU A 363 9.14 28.86 11.39
N PHE A 364 8.37 29.94 11.25
CA PHE A 364 8.47 30.85 10.12
C PHE A 364 9.81 31.60 10.09
N GLU A 365 10.28 32.10 11.24
CA GLU A 365 11.58 32.75 11.36
C GLU A 365 12.73 31.78 11.04
N GLU A 366 12.61 30.52 11.46
CA GLU A 366 13.57 29.47 11.11
C GLU A 366 13.65 29.23 9.59
N CYS A 367 12.51 29.21 8.89
CA CYS A 367 12.47 29.11 7.43
C CYS A 367 13.19 30.29 6.76
N LEU A 368 13.01 31.51 7.28
CA LEU A 368 13.70 32.71 6.76
C LEU A 368 15.21 32.62 6.96
N MET A 369 15.65 32.15 8.13
CA MET A 369 17.08 31.94 8.40
C MET A 369 17.69 30.86 7.50
N ALA A 370 16.91 29.82 7.17
CA ALA A 370 17.30 28.77 6.24
C ALA A 370 17.22 29.17 4.75
N GLN A 371 16.73 30.38 4.44
CA GLN A 371 16.44 30.85 3.08
C GLN A 371 15.42 30.00 2.30
N ASP A 372 14.60 29.22 3.00
CA ASP A 372 13.50 28.44 2.39
C ASP A 372 12.23 29.32 2.30
N LEU A 373 12.22 30.18 1.29
CA LEU A 373 11.15 31.15 1.07
C LEU A 373 9.81 30.49 0.70
N ASP A 374 9.84 29.32 0.06
CA ASP A 374 8.63 28.61 -0.38
C ASP A 374 7.87 28.04 0.83
N THR A 375 8.59 27.40 1.75
CA THR A 375 8.03 26.93 3.02
C THR A 375 7.61 28.11 3.90
N ALA A 376 8.43 29.18 3.97
CA ALA A 376 8.08 30.40 4.72
C ALA A 376 6.78 31.05 4.21
N ALA A 377 6.59 31.13 2.88
CA ALA A 377 5.36 31.65 2.28
C ALA A 377 4.13 30.81 2.66
N SER A 378 4.29 29.48 2.79
CA SER A 378 3.21 28.61 3.25
C SER A 378 2.86 28.83 4.74
N PHE A 379 3.85 29.16 5.58
CA PHE A 379 3.61 29.50 6.99
C PHE A 379 2.86 30.83 7.16
N LEU A 380 3.02 31.79 6.24
CA LEU A 380 2.25 33.04 6.27
C LEU A 380 0.73 32.78 6.20
N ILE A 381 0.31 31.78 5.42
CA ILE A 381 -1.10 31.38 5.32
C ILE A 381 -1.62 30.89 6.69
N ILE A 382 -0.78 30.17 7.44
CA ILE A 382 -1.14 29.66 8.77
C ILE A 382 -1.19 30.82 9.77
N LEU A 383 -0.17 31.67 9.79
CA LEU A 383 -0.08 32.82 10.69
C LEU A 383 -1.26 33.77 10.51
N GLN A 384 -1.64 34.04 9.25
CA GLN A 384 -2.80 34.88 8.94
C GLN A 384 -4.10 34.32 9.54
N ASN A 385 -4.29 33.01 9.54
CA ASN A 385 -5.49 32.37 10.06
C ASN A 385 -5.47 32.22 11.60
N MET A 386 -4.29 32.12 12.22
CA MET A 386 -4.11 31.98 13.66
C MET A 386 -4.09 33.30 14.43
N GLU A 387 -3.82 34.42 13.75
CA GLU A 387 -3.89 35.73 14.39
C GLU A 387 -5.34 36.07 14.76
N VAL A 388 -5.63 36.03 16.06
CA VAL A 388 -6.87 36.57 16.61
C VAL A 388 -6.96 38.04 16.19
N PRO A 389 -8.05 38.51 15.55
CA PRO A 389 -8.21 39.92 15.23
C PRO A 389 -8.10 40.72 16.51
N THR A 390 -6.93 41.32 16.72
CA THR A 390 -6.65 42.14 17.88
C THR A 390 -7.53 43.36 17.71
N LYS A 391 -8.57 43.46 18.56
CA LYS A 391 -9.50 44.59 18.63
C LYS A 391 -8.80 45.89 18.25
N THR A 392 -9.06 46.35 17.04
CA THR A 392 -8.69 47.70 16.64
C THR A 392 -9.44 48.66 17.54
N LEU A 393 -8.64 49.55 18.15
CA LEU A 393 -8.99 50.65 19.02
C LEU A 393 -10.46 51.07 18.99
N SER A 394 -11.03 51.13 20.20
CA SER A 394 -12.20 51.92 20.55
C SER A 394 -12.30 53.23 19.76
N MET A 395 -13.32 53.34 18.91
CA MET A 395 -13.84 54.62 18.45
C MET A 395 -15.08 54.99 19.27
N PRO A 396 -15.27 56.29 19.61
CA PRO A 396 -16.22 56.71 20.63
C PRO A 396 -17.66 56.58 20.13
N SER A 397 -18.54 56.20 21.05
CA SER A 397 -19.98 56.09 20.88
C SER A 397 -20.63 57.39 20.36
N GLY A 398 -21.31 57.30 19.22
CA GLY A 398 -22.27 58.28 18.68
C GLY A 398 -23.51 57.55 18.10
N PRO A 399 -24.70 58.17 18.09
CA PRO A 399 -25.93 57.46 18.39
C PRO A 399 -26.55 56.69 17.21
N SER A 400 -27.12 55.54 17.61
CA SER A 400 -28.10 54.67 16.96
C SER A 400 -28.76 55.14 15.66
N GLY A 401 -28.70 54.27 14.64
CA GLY A 401 -29.80 54.03 13.72
C GLY A 401 -29.41 53.80 12.27
N LYS A 402 -29.30 52.54 11.85
CA LYS A 402 -30.06 51.92 10.74
C LYS A 402 -29.41 50.60 10.28
N ARG A 403 -30.26 49.58 10.20
CA ARG A 403 -30.09 48.23 9.68
C ARG A 403 -29.85 48.28 8.15
N TRP A 404 -28.74 47.72 7.66
CA TRP A 404 -28.48 47.27 6.26
C TRP A 404 -27.44 46.13 6.33
N SER A 405 -27.79 44.88 6.04
CA SER A 405 -27.91 44.17 4.73
C SER A 405 -26.57 43.73 4.15
N LYS A 406 -26.24 42.46 4.44
CA LYS A 406 -25.59 41.42 3.60
C LYS A 406 -25.01 41.90 2.26
N ASP A 407 -23.75 42.35 2.26
CA ASP A 407 -22.79 42.41 1.14
C ASP A 407 -21.40 42.85 1.69
N SER A 408 -20.90 42.21 2.77
CA SER A 408 -19.61 42.58 3.41
C SER A 408 -18.40 41.77 2.95
N ASP A 409 -18.59 40.68 2.21
CA ASP A 409 -17.50 39.75 1.88
C ASP A 409 -16.50 40.30 0.84
N SER A 410 -16.81 41.37 0.11
CA SER A 410 -15.89 41.93 -0.90
C SER A 410 -14.93 43.00 -0.34
N ALA A 411 -15.40 43.83 0.61
CA ALA A 411 -14.58 44.89 1.20
C ALA A 411 -13.62 44.38 2.27
N GLU A 412 -14.00 43.34 3.03
CA GLU A 412 -13.11 42.68 3.99
C GLU A 412 -11.98 41.93 3.28
N ASN A 413 -12.26 41.20 2.18
CA ASN A 413 -11.23 40.56 1.36
C ASN A 413 -10.25 41.58 0.75
N MET A 414 -10.74 42.74 0.29
CA MET A 414 -9.88 43.81 -0.24
C MET A 414 -9.00 44.45 0.84
N TYR A 415 -9.53 44.62 2.05
CA TYR A 415 -8.78 45.20 3.17
C TYR A 415 -7.72 44.23 3.70
N ILE A 416 -8.04 42.93 3.73
CA ILE A 416 -7.14 41.83 4.13
C ILE A 416 -5.96 41.73 3.14
N ASP A 417 -6.22 41.73 1.84
CA ASP A 417 -5.17 41.73 0.81
C ASP A 417 -4.24 42.95 0.93
N MET A 418 -4.81 44.14 1.18
CA MET A 418 -4.01 45.37 1.29
C MET A 418 -3.18 45.43 2.59
N THR A 419 -3.62 44.78 3.68
CA THR A 419 -2.84 44.63 4.91
C THR A 419 -1.75 43.57 4.81
N LEU A 420 -2.02 42.43 4.16
CA LEU A 420 -1.01 41.41 3.82
C LEU A 420 0.11 42.00 2.98
N TRP A 421 -0.24 42.81 1.98
CA TRP A 421 0.73 43.44 1.09
C TRP A 421 1.55 44.52 1.79
N ARG A 422 0.94 45.30 2.70
CA ARG A 422 1.68 46.25 3.55
C ARG A 422 2.65 45.57 4.49
N HIS A 423 2.28 44.42 5.04
CA HIS A 423 3.12 43.66 5.95
C HIS A 423 4.28 42.96 5.22
N ALA A 424 4.00 42.30 4.08
CA ALA A 424 5.01 41.73 3.20
C ALA A 424 6.00 42.78 2.67
N ARG A 425 5.51 43.98 2.30
CA ARG A 425 6.36 45.10 1.90
C ARG A 425 7.20 45.63 3.05
N CYS A 426 6.66 45.83 4.26
CA CYS A 426 7.46 46.27 5.41
C CYS A 426 8.55 45.25 5.76
N LEU A 427 8.25 43.95 5.69
CA LEU A 427 9.23 42.89 5.94
C LEU A 427 10.32 42.83 4.86
N LEU A 428 9.97 43.09 3.58
CA LEU A 428 10.94 43.17 2.48
C LEU A 428 11.77 44.46 2.51
N GLU A 429 11.19 45.60 2.89
CA GLU A 429 11.90 46.88 3.06
C GLU A 429 12.85 46.86 4.28
N ASP A 430 12.48 46.17 5.36
CA ASP A 430 13.39 45.91 6.49
C ASP A 430 14.50 44.90 6.12
N SER A 431 14.23 43.97 5.21
CA SER A 431 15.22 43.02 4.67
C SER A 431 16.20 43.69 3.69
N ASP A 432 15.74 44.68 2.91
CA ASP A 432 16.57 45.49 2.00
C ASP A 432 17.63 46.33 2.76
N LEU A 433 17.35 46.70 4.01
CA LEU A 433 18.31 47.35 4.90
C LEU A 433 19.43 46.40 5.38
N VAL A 434 19.17 45.10 5.39
CA VAL A 434 20.13 44.05 5.80
C VAL A 434 20.91 43.52 4.59
N THR A 435 20.28 43.38 3.41
CA THR A 435 20.91 42.89 2.18
C THR A 435 21.72 43.96 1.44
N ALA A 436 21.55 45.25 1.75
CA ALA A 436 22.46 46.31 1.28
C ALA A 436 23.92 46.15 1.78
N GLN A 437 24.21 45.15 2.62
CA GLN A 437 25.56 44.81 3.09
C GLN A 437 26.12 43.46 2.58
N SER A 438 25.36 42.64 1.82
CA SER A 438 25.87 41.39 1.23
C SER A 438 25.67 41.36 -0.29
N SER A 439 26.78 41.22 -1.02
CA SER A 439 26.86 41.44 -2.47
C SER A 439 26.45 40.25 -3.34
N GLU A 440 25.53 39.40 -2.90
CA GLU A 440 25.13 38.20 -3.66
C GLU A 440 23.62 37.93 -3.54
N VAL A 441 22.80 38.82 -4.10
CA VAL A 441 21.41 38.51 -4.44
C VAL A 441 21.28 38.58 -5.94
N ASP A 442 20.77 37.48 -6.54
CA ASP A 442 20.66 37.31 -7.97
C ASP A 442 19.75 38.40 -8.57
N GLY A 443 20.35 39.33 -9.31
CA GLY A 443 19.70 40.58 -9.73
C GLY A 443 18.46 40.37 -10.61
N GLU A 444 18.33 39.19 -11.21
CA GLU A 444 17.18 38.79 -12.03
C GLU A 444 15.94 38.46 -11.17
N ALA A 445 16.11 37.82 -10.01
CA ALA A 445 15.02 37.53 -9.08
C ALA A 445 14.45 38.83 -8.49
N LEU A 446 15.34 39.74 -8.06
CA LEU A 446 14.96 41.05 -7.56
C LEU A 446 14.26 41.91 -8.65
N GLN A 447 14.70 41.79 -9.89
CA GLN A 447 14.09 42.48 -11.02
C GLN A 447 12.71 41.91 -11.38
N ASN A 448 12.52 40.60 -11.29
CA ASN A 448 11.22 39.95 -11.50
C ASN A 448 10.23 40.34 -10.40
N ILE A 449 10.69 40.43 -9.15
CA ILE A 449 9.88 40.93 -8.02
C ILE A 449 9.52 42.40 -8.24
N LYS A 450 10.47 43.28 -8.63
CA LYS A 450 10.20 44.68 -8.98
C LYS A 450 9.24 44.84 -10.15
N THR A 451 9.31 43.97 -11.15
CA THR A 451 8.45 44.01 -12.33
C THR A 451 7.02 43.55 -11.97
N GLY A 452 6.89 42.54 -11.11
CA GLY A 452 5.61 42.13 -10.52
C GLY A 452 4.98 43.22 -9.67
N LEU A 453 5.76 43.89 -8.82
CA LEU A 453 5.34 45.04 -8.01
C LEU A 453 4.81 46.20 -8.88
N HIS A 454 5.51 46.55 -9.97
CA HIS A 454 5.07 47.61 -10.89
C HIS A 454 3.83 47.25 -11.74
N ALA A 455 3.63 45.97 -12.05
CA ALA A 455 2.44 45.52 -12.77
C ALA A 455 1.17 45.62 -11.91
N VAL A 456 1.31 45.33 -10.61
CA VAL A 456 0.22 45.44 -9.63
C VAL A 456 -0.09 46.91 -9.30
N ASP A 457 0.92 47.78 -9.22
CA ASP A 457 0.72 49.22 -9.01
C ASP A 457 -0.04 49.88 -10.18
N ARG A 458 0.23 49.44 -11.42
CA ARG A 458 -0.56 49.86 -12.59
C ARG A 458 -2.00 49.38 -12.51
N TRP A 459 -2.22 48.15 -12.02
CA TRP A 459 -3.56 47.58 -11.87
C TRP A 459 -4.38 48.27 -10.76
N ALA A 460 -3.75 48.56 -9.61
CA ALA A 460 -4.35 49.28 -8.50
C ALA A 460 -4.65 50.77 -8.81
N SER A 461 -3.96 51.34 -9.80
CA SER A 461 -4.21 52.72 -10.27
C SER A 461 -5.34 52.84 -11.31
N THR A 462 -5.94 51.72 -11.74
CA THR A 462 -6.92 51.67 -12.84
C THR A 462 -8.38 51.45 -12.44
N ASP A 463 -8.74 51.46 -11.16
CA ASP A 463 -10.15 51.48 -10.69
C ASP A 463 -10.39 52.51 -9.57
#